data_AF-A0A1Q9N117-F1
#
_entry.id   AF-A0A1Q9N117-F1
#
_cell.length_a   1.000
_cell.length_b   1.000
_cell.length_c   1.000
_cell.angle_alpha   90.00
_cell.angle_beta   90.00
_cell.angle_gamma   90.00
#
_symmetry.space_group_name_H-M   'P 1'
#
loop_
_entity.id
_entity.type
_entity.pdbx_description
1 polymer ?
#
loop_
_entity_poly.entity_id
_entity_poly.type
_entity_poly.pdbx_seq_one_letter_code
_entity_poly.pdbx_strand_id
1 'polypeptide(L)'
;MNPEKMETIGRVIQSFRQRDNVGIKIAGSGGQGVILAGNILGAASMNANFNASQMQSYDAATRGTSVSSDVIISRKGVLNYPVIKKADLLVTFTQTTFDTLQRKVKPNGIILADEDLVERTVSKVLVLKLPATRIAQDEIKSKVVANLVMLGGIVHLLGFLPLQAVEKAMKEILSEHFYKLNMKAFSSGVTRASEIFAIDTTTSSPASSKGDSSRFDD
;
A
#
# COMPACT_ATOMS: atom_id res chain seq x y z
N MET A 1 -9.34 9.09 19.15
CA MET A 1 -7.95 9.62 19.02
C MET A 1 -8.01 11.12 19.27
N ASN A 2 -7.07 11.72 20.01
CA ASN A 2 -7.07 13.18 20.24
C ASN A 2 -6.81 13.94 18.91
N PRO A 3 -7.53 15.05 18.61
CA PRO A 3 -7.30 15.94 17.46
C PRO A 3 -5.83 16.18 17.07
N GLU A 4 -4.95 16.48 18.02
CA GLU A 4 -3.53 16.79 17.74
C GLU A 4 -2.78 15.60 17.11
N LYS A 5 -3.12 14.38 17.56
CA LYS A 5 -2.57 13.14 17.01
C LYS A 5 -3.11 12.88 15.60
N MET A 6 -4.38 13.22 15.34
CA MET A 6 -4.99 13.09 14.01
C MET A 6 -4.34 14.06 13.01
N GLU A 7 -4.12 15.32 13.40
CA GLU A 7 -3.46 16.32 12.57
C GLU A 7 -2.02 15.89 12.23
N THR A 8 -1.29 15.35 13.21
CA THR A 8 0.07 14.85 12.99
C THR A 8 0.10 13.67 12.01
N ILE A 9 -0.85 12.73 12.13
CA ILE A 9 -1.00 11.63 11.17
C ILE A 9 -1.31 12.15 9.77
N GLY A 10 -2.25 13.09 9.65
CA GLY A 10 -2.61 13.72 8.39
C GLY A 10 -1.42 14.36 7.69
N ARG A 11 -0.60 15.13 8.42
CA ARG A 11 0.63 15.76 7.88
C ARG A 11 1.64 14.74 7.38
N VAL A 12 1.88 13.65 8.12
CA VAL A 12 2.81 12.59 7.70
C VAL A 12 2.33 11.91 6.43
N ILE A 13 1.03 11.56 6.34
CA ILE A 13 0.49 10.90 5.16
C ILE A 13 0.47 11.85 3.95
N GLN A 14 0.10 13.12 4.12
CA GLN A 14 0.17 14.12 3.05
C GLN A 14 1.60 14.26 2.51
N SER A 15 2.60 14.38 3.40
CA SER A 15 4.01 14.41 3.00
C SER A 15 4.45 13.14 2.26
N PHE A 16 3.96 11.97 2.68
CA PHE A 16 4.22 10.69 2.01
C PHE A 16 3.66 10.65 0.58
N ARG A 17 2.43 11.13 0.36
CA ARG A 17 1.76 11.16 -0.95
C ARG A 17 2.44 12.04 -2.00
N GLN A 18 3.17 13.06 -1.56
CA GLN A 18 3.87 14.00 -2.45
C GLN A 18 5.22 13.47 -2.97
N ARG A 19 5.65 12.27 -2.54
CA ARG A 19 6.93 11.71 -3.01
C ARG A 19 6.82 11.23 -4.45
N ASP A 20 7.79 11.65 -5.28
CA ASP A 20 7.94 11.13 -6.64
C ASP A 20 8.51 9.70 -6.65
N ASN A 21 9.31 9.33 -5.65
CA ASN A 21 9.93 8.01 -5.50
C ASN A 21 9.58 7.39 -4.15
N VAL A 22 9.07 6.16 -4.15
CA VAL A 22 8.63 5.45 -2.93
C VAL A 22 9.14 4.01 -2.96
N GLY A 23 9.88 3.62 -1.92
CA GLY A 23 10.24 2.23 -1.64
C GLY A 23 9.30 1.60 -0.62
N ILE A 24 8.61 0.54 -1.02
CA ILE A 24 7.62 -0.19 -0.24
C ILE A 24 8.14 -1.59 0.03
N LYS A 25 8.20 -2.01 1.30
CA LYS A 25 8.58 -3.38 1.68
C LYS A 25 7.38 -4.07 2.30
N ILE A 26 6.87 -5.12 1.67
CA ILE A 26 5.77 -5.94 2.15
C ILE A 26 6.35 -7.22 2.73
N ALA A 27 6.12 -7.51 4.01
CA ALA A 27 6.74 -8.63 4.71
C ALA A 27 5.72 -9.41 5.55
N GLY A 28 5.87 -10.74 5.56
CA GLY A 28 5.04 -11.65 6.33
C GLY A 28 5.66 -13.05 6.38
N SER A 29 4.86 -14.02 6.79
CA SER A 29 5.22 -15.45 6.72
C SER A 29 4.93 -16.02 5.33
N GLY A 30 5.63 -17.11 4.98
CA GLY A 30 5.28 -17.92 3.82
C GLY A 30 3.79 -18.28 3.79
N GLY A 31 3.17 -18.19 2.61
CA GLY A 31 1.74 -18.46 2.41
C GLY A 31 0.81 -17.26 2.64
N GLN A 32 1.27 -16.14 3.21
CA GLN A 32 0.44 -14.94 3.38
C GLN A 32 0.25 -14.11 2.10
N GLY A 33 0.77 -14.54 0.95
CA GLY A 33 0.53 -13.85 -0.33
C GLY A 33 1.22 -12.48 -0.48
N VAL A 34 2.29 -12.22 0.27
CA VAL A 34 3.04 -10.94 0.22
C VAL A 34 3.69 -10.69 -1.14
N ILE A 35 4.15 -11.75 -1.83
CA ILE A 35 4.71 -11.65 -3.18
C ILE A 35 3.63 -11.24 -4.18
N LEU A 36 2.46 -11.90 -4.12
CA LEU A 36 1.33 -11.57 -4.99
C LEU A 36 0.90 -10.11 -4.84
N ALA A 37 0.80 -9.60 -3.60
CA ALA A 37 0.47 -8.20 -3.36
C ALA A 37 1.49 -7.24 -3.98
N GLY A 38 2.79 -7.54 -3.87
CA GLY A 38 3.83 -6.72 -4.49
C GLY A 38 3.85 -6.80 -6.02
N ASN A 39 3.58 -7.98 -6.60
CA ASN A 39 3.48 -8.14 -8.05
C ASN A 39 2.32 -7.31 -8.62
N ILE A 40 1.14 -7.36 -7.97
CA ILE A 40 -0.01 -6.54 -8.35
C ILE A 40 0.31 -5.06 -8.20
N LEU A 41 0.97 -4.64 -7.12
CA LEU A 41 1.35 -3.24 -6.91
C LEU A 41 2.33 -2.72 -7.97
N GLY A 42 3.33 -3.52 -8.33
CA GLY A 42 4.28 -3.20 -9.39
C GLY A 42 3.60 -3.10 -10.77
N ALA A 43 2.78 -4.10 -11.12
CA ALA A 43 2.02 -4.11 -12.37
C ALA A 43 1.02 -2.94 -12.45
N ALA A 44 0.33 -2.63 -11.34
CA ALA A 44 -0.57 -1.49 -11.25
C ALA A 44 0.17 -0.15 -11.47
N SER A 45 1.39 -0.05 -10.93
CA SER A 45 2.23 1.14 -11.12
C SER A 45 2.63 1.32 -12.59
N MET A 46 3.01 0.23 -13.29
CA MET A 46 3.27 0.27 -14.73
C MET A 46 2.02 0.61 -15.53
N ASN A 47 0.87 0.04 -15.18
CA ASN A 47 -0.43 0.36 -15.78
C ASN A 47 -0.85 1.84 -15.57
N ALA A 48 -0.26 2.53 -14.59
CA ALA A 48 -0.42 3.96 -14.36
C ALA A 48 0.66 4.82 -15.04
N ASN A 49 1.46 4.25 -15.95
CA ASN A 49 2.59 4.90 -16.62
C ASN A 49 3.70 5.37 -15.67
N PHE A 50 3.87 4.70 -14.52
CA PHE A 50 5.00 4.91 -13.62
C PHE A 50 6.07 3.84 -13.84
N ASN A 51 7.30 4.15 -13.47
CA ASN A 51 8.36 3.17 -13.45
C ASN A 51 8.28 2.36 -12.16
N ALA A 52 8.32 1.04 -12.26
CA ALA A 52 8.29 0.17 -11.09
C ALA A 52 9.32 -0.97 -11.19
N SER A 53 9.87 -1.36 -10.05
CA SER A 53 10.68 -2.56 -9.91
C SER A 53 10.19 -3.34 -8.70
N GLN A 54 10.10 -4.66 -8.84
CA GLN A 54 9.72 -5.57 -7.77
C GLN A 54 10.83 -6.61 -7.55
N MET A 55 11.16 -6.87 -6.28
CA MET A 55 12.11 -7.90 -5.90
C MET A 55 11.56 -8.68 -4.71
N GLN A 56 11.60 -10.01 -4.80
CA GLN A 56 11.22 -10.89 -3.70
C GLN A 56 12.45 -11.35 -2.90
N SER A 57 12.26 -11.62 -1.62
CA SER A 57 13.32 -12.17 -0.75
C SER A 57 12.73 -13.16 0.24
N TYR A 58 13.53 -14.16 0.59
CA TYR A 58 13.19 -15.22 1.53
C TYR A 58 14.27 -15.25 2.61
N ASP A 59 13.87 -15.17 3.87
CA ASP A 59 14.76 -15.38 5.00
C ASP A 59 14.49 -16.76 5.60
N ALA A 60 15.43 -17.68 5.37
CA ALA A 60 15.35 -19.07 5.82
C ALA A 60 15.84 -19.27 7.26
N ALA A 61 16.34 -18.22 7.93
CA ALA A 61 17.08 -18.36 9.18
C ALA A 61 16.21 -18.40 10.45
N THR A 62 14.91 -18.06 10.38
CA THR A 62 14.00 -18.05 11.53
C THR A 62 12.93 -19.14 11.41
N ARG A 63 12.50 -19.71 12.55
CA ARG A 63 11.37 -20.66 12.60
C ARG A 63 10.15 -19.98 11.96
N GLY A 64 9.78 -20.45 10.77
CA GLY A 64 8.81 -19.78 9.90
C GLY A 64 9.53 -18.87 8.90
N THR A 65 9.61 -19.31 7.64
CA THR A 65 10.24 -18.56 6.56
C THR A 65 9.56 -17.19 6.41
N SER A 66 10.30 -16.13 6.75
CA SER A 66 9.85 -14.77 6.47
C SER A 66 10.02 -14.51 4.98
N VAL A 67 8.98 -13.99 4.36
CA VAL A 67 8.95 -13.65 2.94
C VAL A 67 8.72 -12.15 2.82
N SER A 68 9.44 -11.51 1.91
CA SER A 68 9.19 -10.10 1.60
C SER A 68 9.15 -9.83 0.11
N SER A 69 8.43 -8.77 -0.24
CA SER A 69 8.31 -8.21 -1.57
C SER A 69 8.62 -6.72 -1.50
N ASP A 70 9.72 -6.32 -2.14
CA ASP A 70 10.15 -4.94 -2.27
C ASP A 70 9.61 -4.39 -3.57
N VAL A 71 8.90 -3.27 -3.49
CA VAL A 71 8.34 -2.56 -4.65
C VAL A 71 8.84 -1.13 -4.61
N ILE A 72 9.56 -0.72 -5.65
CA ILE A 72 10.02 0.65 -5.81
C ILE A 72 9.20 1.27 -6.94
N ILE A 73 8.57 2.41 -6.66
CA ILE A 73 7.75 3.15 -7.63
C ILE A 73 8.39 4.52 -7.83
N SER A 74 8.59 4.90 -9.09
CA SER A 74 8.96 6.23 -9.52
C SER A 74 7.89 6.80 -10.44
N ARG A 75 7.26 7.89 -10.00
CA ARG A 75 6.26 8.64 -10.78
C ARG A 75 6.90 9.47 -11.89
N LYS A 76 8.19 9.80 -11.77
CA LYS A 76 8.94 10.65 -12.70
C LYS A 76 10.39 10.18 -12.81
N GLY A 77 10.88 10.06 -14.04
CA GLY A 77 12.27 9.69 -14.31
C GLY A 77 12.57 8.21 -14.05
N VAL A 78 13.83 7.84 -14.27
CA VAL A 78 14.30 6.43 -14.27
C VAL A 78 14.57 5.90 -12.86
N LEU A 79 14.39 4.59 -12.69
CA LEU A 79 14.77 3.88 -11.47
C LEU A 79 16.28 3.63 -11.46
N ASN A 80 17.01 4.39 -10.64
CA ASN A 80 18.48 4.32 -10.59
C ASN A 80 19.00 3.21 -9.66
N TYR A 81 18.18 2.68 -8.75
CA TYR A 81 18.63 1.70 -7.75
C TYR A 81 17.51 0.76 -7.31
N PRO A 82 17.61 -0.55 -7.57
CA PRO A 82 16.52 -1.50 -7.32
C PRO A 82 16.52 -2.10 -5.90
N VAL A 83 17.13 -1.45 -4.89
CA VAL A 83 17.25 -2.01 -3.54
C VAL A 83 16.77 -1.03 -2.46
N ILE A 84 15.86 -1.51 -1.60
CA ILE A 84 15.34 -0.76 -0.45
C ILE A 84 16.23 -0.98 0.77
N LYS A 85 17.14 -0.03 1.05
CA LYS A 85 17.92 -0.03 2.29
C LYS A 85 17.07 0.38 3.51
N LYS A 86 16.24 1.40 3.32
CA LYS A 86 15.21 1.83 4.28
C LYS A 86 13.92 2.12 3.55
N ALA A 87 12.82 1.51 3.98
CA ALA A 87 11.52 1.66 3.33
C ALA A 87 10.89 3.03 3.65
N ASP A 88 10.20 3.60 2.66
CA ASP A 88 9.26 4.70 2.87
C ASP A 88 7.96 4.17 3.50
N LEU A 89 7.53 2.97 3.10
CA LEU A 89 6.42 2.24 3.68
C LEU A 89 6.83 0.79 3.96
N LEU A 90 6.77 0.38 5.23
CA LEU A 90 6.84 -1.02 5.60
C LEU A 90 5.42 -1.55 5.82
N VAL A 91 5.10 -2.68 5.21
CA VAL A 91 3.84 -3.39 5.39
C VAL A 91 4.16 -4.71 6.06
N THR A 92 3.58 -4.99 7.22
CA THR A 92 3.95 -6.15 8.03
C THR A 92 2.75 -6.92 8.54
N PHE A 93 2.73 -8.22 8.28
CA PHE A 93 1.61 -9.11 8.62
C PHE A 93 1.82 -9.85 9.94
N THR A 94 3.04 -9.90 10.47
CA THR A 94 3.31 -10.64 11.72
C THR A 94 4.16 -9.81 12.68
N GLN A 95 4.06 -10.14 13.96
CA GLN A 95 4.91 -9.53 14.99
C GLN A 95 6.41 -9.75 14.67
N THR A 96 6.79 -10.92 14.16
CA THR A 96 8.18 -11.23 13.79
C THR A 96 8.71 -10.29 12.72
N THR A 97 7.95 -10.05 11.64
CA THR A 97 8.37 -9.14 10.57
C THR A 97 8.36 -7.69 11.03
N PHE A 98 7.43 -7.31 11.92
CA PHE A 98 7.42 -5.98 12.54
C PHE A 98 8.69 -5.77 13.38
N ASP A 99 8.96 -6.64 14.34
CA ASP A 99 10.08 -6.52 15.29
C ASP A 99 11.43 -6.47 14.56
N THR A 100 11.58 -7.26 13.49
CA THR A 100 12.80 -7.36 12.70
C THR A 100 13.03 -6.17 11.78
N LEU A 101 11.97 -5.62 11.17
CA LEU A 101 12.09 -4.66 10.07
C LEU A 101 11.76 -3.22 10.46
N GLN A 102 11.12 -2.96 11.60
CA GLN A 102 10.69 -1.60 11.96
C GLN A 102 11.84 -0.57 12.01
N ARG A 103 13.08 -0.99 12.31
CA ARG A 103 14.27 -0.11 12.29
C ARG A 103 14.82 0.15 10.90
N LYS A 104 14.34 -0.57 9.88
CA LYS A 104 14.67 -0.40 8.45
C LYS A 104 13.63 0.48 7.74
N VAL A 105 12.95 1.36 8.46
CA VAL A 105 12.05 2.38 7.92
C VAL A 105 12.72 3.74 8.01
N LYS A 106 12.49 4.63 7.03
CA LYS A 106 13.01 6.00 7.04
C LYS A 106 12.39 6.79 8.21
N PRO A 107 13.05 7.82 8.75
CA PRO A 107 12.51 8.61 9.87
C PRO A 107 11.12 9.23 9.63
N ASN A 108 10.79 9.56 8.38
CA ASN A 108 9.49 10.05 7.94
C ASN A 108 8.66 8.98 7.21
N GLY A 109 9.01 7.71 7.37
CA GLY A 109 8.29 6.59 6.78
C GLY A 109 7.09 6.18 7.63
N ILE A 110 6.32 5.24 7.09
CA ILE A 110 5.11 4.70 7.71
C ILE A 110 5.27 3.19 7.84
N ILE A 111 4.72 2.63 8.91
CA ILE A 111 4.50 1.19 9.05
C ILE A 111 2.99 0.94 8.98
N LEU A 112 2.55 0.11 8.05
CA LEU A 112 1.20 -0.45 8.02
C LEU A 112 1.24 -1.88 8.54
N ALA A 113 0.59 -2.14 9.67
CA ALA A 113 0.62 -3.44 10.34
C ALA A 113 -0.77 -4.10 10.33
N ASP A 114 -0.79 -5.43 10.18
CA ASP A 114 -2.02 -6.20 10.44
C ASP A 114 -2.35 -6.13 11.94
N GLU A 115 -3.48 -5.54 12.28
CA GLU A 115 -3.89 -5.29 13.66
C GLU A 115 -4.01 -6.57 14.48
N ASP A 116 -4.47 -7.66 13.85
CA ASP A 116 -4.80 -8.90 14.54
C ASP A 116 -3.55 -9.75 14.85
N LEU A 117 -2.47 -9.55 14.09
CA LEU A 117 -1.25 -10.35 14.17
C LEU A 117 -0.01 -9.56 14.65
N VAL A 118 -0.16 -8.24 14.80
CA VAL A 118 0.88 -7.33 15.30
C VAL A 118 0.34 -6.55 16.51
N GLU A 119 0.55 -7.13 17.68
CA GLU A 119 0.11 -6.58 18.95
C GLU A 119 0.99 -5.39 19.36
N ARG A 120 2.30 -5.62 19.46
CA ARG A 120 3.28 -4.65 19.95
C ARG A 120 3.77 -3.79 18.79
N THR A 121 3.52 -2.49 18.89
CA THR A 121 3.82 -1.53 17.81
C THR A 121 4.68 -0.35 18.27
N VAL A 122 5.52 -0.57 19.28
CA VAL A 122 6.48 0.44 19.74
C VAL A 122 7.51 0.70 18.64
N SER A 123 7.42 1.86 18.00
CA SER A 123 8.33 2.30 16.93
C SER A 123 8.61 3.80 17.01
N LYS A 124 9.71 4.22 16.37
CA LYS A 124 10.11 5.63 16.24
C LYS A 124 9.36 6.37 15.13
N VAL A 125 8.65 5.62 14.28
CA VAL A 125 7.90 6.13 13.12
C VAL A 125 6.42 5.87 13.31
N LEU A 126 5.60 6.50 12.47
CA LEU A 126 4.16 6.31 12.50
C LEU A 126 3.79 4.86 12.19
N VAL A 127 3.04 4.23 13.09
CA VAL A 127 2.44 2.90 12.88
C VAL A 127 0.93 3.05 12.72
N LEU A 128 0.45 2.61 11.57
CA LEU A 128 -0.95 2.50 11.22
C LEU A 128 -1.36 1.02 11.27
N LYS A 129 -2.53 0.74 11.85
CA LYS A 129 -3.05 -0.62 11.95
C LYS A 129 -4.27 -0.79 11.05
N LEU A 130 -4.34 -1.91 10.36
CA LEU A 130 -5.49 -2.33 9.55
C LEU A 130 -5.83 -3.77 9.94
N PRO A 131 -7.08 -4.09 10.34
CA PRO A 131 -7.46 -5.44 10.74
C PRO A 131 -7.70 -6.34 9.52
N ALA A 132 -6.64 -6.55 8.73
CA ALA A 132 -6.74 -7.19 7.43
C ALA A 132 -7.11 -8.66 7.53
N THR A 133 -6.53 -9.38 8.51
CA THR A 133 -6.88 -10.77 8.78
C THR A 133 -8.35 -10.90 9.21
N ARG A 134 -8.83 -10.03 10.10
CA ARG A 134 -10.23 -10.03 10.54
C ARG A 134 -11.19 -9.67 9.40
N ILE A 135 -10.91 -8.65 8.59
CA ILE A 135 -11.75 -8.33 7.42
C ILE A 135 -11.83 -9.52 6.46
N ALA A 136 -10.69 -10.14 6.15
CA ALA A 136 -10.63 -11.30 5.28
C ALA A 136 -11.45 -12.49 5.84
N GLN A 137 -11.35 -12.74 7.15
CA GLN A 137 -12.09 -13.80 7.83
C GLN A 137 -13.59 -13.51 7.94
N ASP A 138 -13.97 -12.32 8.40
CA ASP A 138 -15.33 -12.05 8.87
C ASP A 138 -16.21 -11.49 7.75
N GLU A 139 -15.68 -10.64 6.88
CA GLU A 139 -16.44 -9.98 5.80
C GLU A 139 -16.33 -10.72 4.47
N ILE A 140 -15.15 -11.29 4.18
CA ILE A 140 -14.88 -11.99 2.91
C ILE A 140 -15.03 -13.51 3.05
N LYS A 141 -15.05 -14.04 4.28
CA LYS A 141 -15.13 -15.48 4.58
C LYS A 141 -13.96 -16.28 3.99
N SER A 142 -12.78 -15.66 3.90
CA SER A 142 -11.58 -16.28 3.35
C SER A 142 -10.31 -15.63 3.93
N LYS A 143 -9.59 -16.32 4.81
CA LYS A 143 -8.36 -15.77 5.40
C LYS A 143 -7.23 -15.55 4.39
N VAL A 144 -7.23 -16.29 3.28
CA VAL A 144 -6.14 -16.26 2.29
C VAL A 144 -6.07 -14.95 1.50
N VAL A 145 -7.09 -14.10 1.56
CA VAL A 145 -7.14 -12.80 0.86
C VAL A 145 -6.78 -11.59 1.73
N ALA A 146 -6.25 -11.81 2.94
CA ALA A 146 -5.80 -10.72 3.82
C ALA A 146 -4.74 -9.83 3.16
N ASN A 147 -3.92 -10.39 2.27
CA ASN A 147 -2.96 -9.63 1.47
C ASN A 147 -3.60 -8.62 0.52
N LEU A 148 -4.77 -8.92 -0.03
CA LEU A 148 -5.49 -7.98 -0.89
C LEU A 148 -6.16 -6.89 -0.06
N VAL A 149 -6.62 -7.19 1.16
CA VAL A 149 -7.08 -6.16 2.10
C VAL A 149 -5.92 -5.20 2.43
N MET A 150 -4.74 -5.72 2.76
CA MET A 150 -3.56 -4.88 2.98
C MET A 150 -3.16 -4.10 1.73
N LEU A 151 -3.24 -4.69 0.53
CA LEU A 151 -3.01 -3.97 -0.73
C LEU A 151 -3.95 -2.77 -0.89
N GLY A 152 -5.23 -2.92 -0.54
CA GLY A 152 -6.18 -1.81 -0.49
C GLY A 152 -5.72 -0.68 0.43
N GLY A 153 -5.23 -1.02 1.62
CA GLY A 153 -4.62 -0.06 2.54
C GLY A 153 -3.37 0.62 1.99
N ILE A 154 -2.48 -0.12 1.31
CA ILE A 154 -1.30 0.45 0.64
C ILE A 154 -1.72 1.47 -0.41
N VAL A 155 -2.64 1.12 -1.30
CA VAL A 155 -3.10 1.99 -2.39
C VAL A 155 -3.76 3.26 -1.84
N HIS A 156 -4.57 3.13 -0.78
CA HIS A 156 -5.13 4.28 -0.09
C HIS A 156 -4.04 5.20 0.48
N LEU A 157 -3.02 4.66 1.13
CA LEU A 157 -1.91 5.47 1.68
C LEU A 157 -1.12 6.17 0.59
N LEU A 158 -0.82 5.48 -0.53
CA LEU A 158 -0.10 6.06 -1.66
C LEU A 158 -0.86 7.24 -2.28
N GLY A 159 -2.18 7.14 -2.43
CA GLY A 159 -3.05 8.24 -2.88
C GLY A 159 -2.85 8.70 -4.33
N PHE A 160 -1.74 8.35 -4.98
CA PHE A 160 -1.45 8.72 -6.36
C PHE A 160 -1.69 7.58 -7.36
N LEU A 161 -1.89 6.34 -6.90
CA LEU A 161 -2.06 5.18 -7.77
C LEU A 161 -3.55 4.99 -8.11
N PRO A 162 -3.96 5.11 -9.39
CA PRO A 162 -5.36 5.00 -9.77
C PRO A 162 -5.93 3.60 -9.51
N LEU A 163 -7.16 3.53 -8.98
CA LEU A 163 -7.82 2.25 -8.69
C LEU A 163 -8.02 1.40 -9.96
N GLN A 164 -8.28 2.04 -11.11
CA GLN A 164 -8.43 1.35 -12.39
C GLN A 164 -7.14 0.64 -12.82
N ALA A 165 -5.98 1.22 -12.51
CA ALA A 165 -4.69 0.61 -12.82
C ALA A 165 -4.44 -0.64 -11.95
N VAL A 166 -4.87 -0.61 -10.68
CA VAL A 166 -4.86 -1.77 -9.79
C VAL A 166 -5.84 -2.84 -10.26
N GLU A 167 -7.05 -2.45 -10.66
CA GLU A 167 -8.05 -3.36 -11.18
C GLU A 167 -7.55 -4.11 -12.42
N LYS A 168 -6.93 -3.38 -13.35
CA LYS A 168 -6.31 -3.93 -14.56
C LYS A 168 -5.20 -4.93 -14.20
N ALA A 169 -4.29 -4.57 -13.29
CA ALA A 169 -3.23 -5.46 -12.84
C ALA A 169 -3.78 -6.74 -12.17
N MET A 170 -4.84 -6.62 -11.39
CA MET A 170 -5.49 -7.78 -10.78
C MET A 170 -6.15 -8.69 -11.82
N LYS A 171 -6.75 -8.14 -12.89
CA LYS A 171 -7.29 -8.93 -14.02
C LYS A 171 -6.19 -9.66 -14.79
N GLU A 172 -5.02 -9.05 -14.94
CA GLU A 172 -3.88 -9.63 -15.66
C GLU A 172 -3.20 -10.77 -14.88
N ILE A 173 -3.13 -10.65 -13.55
CA ILE A 173 -2.38 -11.57 -12.69
C ILE A 173 -3.26 -12.70 -12.13
N LEU A 174 -4.52 -12.42 -11.81
CA LEU A 174 -5.42 -13.38 -11.19
C LEU A 174 -6.25 -14.11 -12.25
N SER A 175 -6.45 -15.41 -12.06
CA SER A 175 -7.44 -16.13 -12.86
C SER A 175 -8.86 -15.62 -12.58
N GLU A 176 -9.76 -15.82 -13.54
CA GLU A 176 -11.16 -15.41 -13.43
C GLU A 176 -11.84 -15.95 -12.16
N HIS A 177 -11.52 -17.20 -11.79
CA HIS A 177 -12.04 -17.84 -10.59
C HIS A 177 -11.70 -17.09 -9.30
N PHE A 178 -10.48 -16.55 -9.19
CA PHE A 178 -10.01 -15.85 -8.00
C PHE A 178 -10.29 -14.35 -8.04
N TYR A 179 -10.51 -13.76 -9.21
CA TYR A 179 -10.60 -12.32 -9.39
C TYR A 179 -11.67 -11.65 -8.51
N LYS A 180 -12.93 -12.14 -8.54
CA LYS A 180 -14.05 -11.49 -7.83
C LYS A 180 -13.83 -11.41 -6.32
N LEU A 181 -13.39 -12.51 -5.71
CA LEU A 181 -13.14 -12.57 -4.26
C LEU A 181 -12.00 -11.63 -3.85
N ASN A 182 -10.90 -11.65 -4.60
CA ASN A 182 -9.74 -10.79 -4.36
C ASN A 182 -10.08 -9.31 -4.55
N MET A 183 -10.88 -8.96 -5.56
CA MET A 183 -11.33 -7.59 -5.80
C MET A 183 -12.22 -7.06 -4.66
N LYS A 184 -13.10 -7.91 -4.11
CA LYS A 184 -13.90 -7.59 -2.93
C LYS A 184 -13.00 -7.31 -1.71
N ALA A 185 -11.99 -8.16 -1.48
CA ALA A 185 -11.03 -7.99 -0.40
C ALA A 185 -10.22 -6.68 -0.54
N PHE A 186 -9.72 -6.41 -1.75
CA PHE A 186 -9.03 -5.16 -2.08
C PHE A 186 -9.90 -3.93 -1.78
N SER A 187 -11.13 -3.91 -2.28
CA SER A 187 -12.07 -2.79 -2.09
C SER A 187 -12.42 -2.57 -0.61
N SER A 188 -12.56 -3.64 0.16
CA SER A 188 -12.81 -3.56 1.61
C SER A 188 -11.60 -2.96 2.33
N GLY A 189 -10.38 -3.30 1.90
CA GLY A 189 -9.15 -2.70 2.39
C GLY A 189 -9.03 -1.21 2.11
N VAL A 190 -9.37 -0.76 0.89
CA VAL A 190 -9.40 0.67 0.54
C VAL A 190 -10.40 1.42 1.42
N THR A 191 -11.61 0.87 1.56
CA THR A 191 -12.69 1.46 2.35
C THR A 191 -12.30 1.60 3.81
N ARG A 192 -11.90 0.49 4.45
CA ARG A 192 -11.51 0.51 5.87
C ARG A 192 -10.30 1.40 6.13
N ALA A 193 -9.33 1.45 5.21
CA ALA A 193 -8.20 2.36 5.33
C ALA A 193 -8.65 3.83 5.30
N SER A 194 -9.63 4.18 4.45
CA SER A 194 -10.17 5.54 4.41
C SER A 194 -10.90 5.95 5.69
N GLU A 195 -11.61 5.01 6.32
CA GLU A 195 -12.31 5.22 7.60
C GLU A 195 -11.33 5.39 8.76
N ILE A 196 -10.30 4.54 8.85
CA ILE A 196 -9.35 4.55 9.97
C ILE A 196 -8.36 5.70 9.86
N PHE A 197 -7.88 5.98 8.64
CA PHE A 197 -6.79 6.94 8.43
C PHE A 197 -7.29 8.33 8.04
N ALA A 198 -8.62 8.53 7.92
CA ALA A 198 -9.33 9.79 7.66
C ALA A 198 -8.43 10.95 7.24
N ILE A 199 -8.10 10.96 5.95
CA ILE A 199 -7.27 11.99 5.33
C ILE A 199 -8.26 12.88 4.59
N ASP A 200 -8.45 14.12 5.03
CA ASP A 200 -9.21 15.11 4.27
C ASP A 200 -8.61 15.22 2.85
N THR A 201 -9.34 14.72 1.85
CA THR A 201 -8.92 14.70 0.45
C THR A 201 -9.18 16.05 -0.25
N THR A 202 -9.45 17.12 0.49
CA THR A 202 -9.95 18.39 -0.04
C THR A 202 -8.92 19.31 -0.69
N THR A 203 -7.68 18.88 -0.91
CA THR A 203 -6.68 19.71 -1.62
C THR A 203 -5.90 18.94 -2.68
N SER A 204 -6.56 18.66 -3.81
CA SER A 204 -5.95 18.74 -5.15
C SER A 204 -7.00 18.50 -6.25
N SER A 205 -7.86 19.49 -6.48
CA SER A 205 -8.48 19.67 -7.80
C SER A 205 -7.64 20.74 -8.52
N PRO A 206 -6.94 20.43 -9.63
CA PRO A 206 -6.48 21.48 -10.52
C PRO A 206 -7.70 22.07 -11.20
N ALA A 207 -7.80 23.40 -11.14
CA ALA A 207 -8.84 24.20 -11.75
C ALA A 207 -9.22 23.68 -13.14
N SER A 208 -10.51 23.40 -13.31
CA SER A 208 -11.17 23.41 -14.62
C SER A 208 -10.93 24.78 -15.25
N SER A 209 -10.07 24.87 -16.25
CA SER A 209 -10.11 25.97 -17.19
C SER A 209 -11.44 25.87 -17.94
N LYS A 210 -12.38 26.74 -17.56
CA LYS A 210 -13.38 27.27 -18.50
C LYS A 210 -12.56 27.73 -19.73
N GLY A 211 -12.77 27.22 -20.92
CA GLY A 211 -14.02 27.36 -21.64
C GLY A 211 -14.04 28.76 -22.22
N ASP A 212 -13.19 29.02 -23.21
CA ASP A 212 -13.39 30.13 -24.13
C ASP A 212 -13.71 29.54 -25.50
N SER A 213 -15.01 29.36 -25.72
CA SER A 213 -15.59 29.08 -27.02
C SER A 213 -16.66 30.16 -27.28
N SER A 214 -16.23 31.23 -27.93
CA SER A 214 -17.08 32.07 -28.76
C SER A 214 -16.27 32.47 -29.99
N ARG A 215 -16.58 31.92 -31.18
CA ARG A 215 -17.58 32.44 -32.15
C ARG A 215 -17.07 33.77 -32.75
N PHE A 216 -16.95 33.99 -34.05
CA PHE A 216 -17.77 33.61 -35.20
C PHE A 216 -16.94 33.70 -36.49
N ASP A 217 -17.44 33.01 -37.51
CA ASP A 217 -17.11 33.16 -38.93
C ASP A 217 -17.21 34.62 -39.42
N ASP A 218 -16.21 35.05 -40.21
CA ASP A 218 -16.30 35.77 -41.50
C ASP A 218 -14.88 35.98 -42.09
#